data_AF-A0A532TSB3-F1
#
_entry.id   AF-A0A532TSB3-F1
#
_cell.length_a   1.000
_cell.length_b   1.000
_cell.length_c   1.000
_cell.angle_alpha   90.00
_cell.angle_beta   90.00
_cell.angle_gamma   90.00
#
_symmetry.space_group_name_H-M   'P 1'
#
loop_
_entity.id
_entity.type
_entity.pdbx_description
1 polymer ?
#
loop_
_entity_poly.entity_id
_entity_poly.type
_entity_poly.pdbx_seq_one_letter_code
_entity_poly.pdbx_strand_id
1 'polypeptide(L)' 'MTRPYVILNAAMTLDGKIATIAGDSRISCEADLDRVHELRASVDAVMVGVGT' A
#
# COMPACT_ATOMS: atom_id res chain seq x y z
N MET A 1 3.95 -27.55 -3.55
CA MET A 1 4.48 -26.18 -3.60
C MET A 1 3.89 -25.40 -2.43
N THR A 2 4.72 -24.85 -1.57
CA THR A 2 4.31 -23.84 -0.57
C THR A 2 4.10 -22.52 -1.30
N ARG A 3 2.92 -21.91 -1.16
CA ARG A 3 2.65 -20.55 -1.65
C ARG A 3 3.07 -19.55 -0.57
N PRO A 4 3.65 -18.40 -0.92
CA PRO A 4 3.94 -17.37 0.08
C PRO A 4 2.64 -16.87 0.72
N TYR A 5 2.72 -16.44 1.98
CA TYR A 5 1.65 -15.69 2.61
C TYR A 5 1.66 -14.27 2.05
N VAL A 6 0.49 -13.75 1.66
CA VAL A 6 0.40 -12.47 0.96
C VAL A 6 -0.41 -11.48 1.80
N ILE A 7 0.18 -10.30 2.00
CA ILE A 7 -0.47 -9.16 2.63
C ILE A 7 -0.74 -8.11 1.55
N LEU A 8 -1.99 -7.67 1.42
CA LEU A 8 -2.38 -6.55 0.57
C LEU A 8 -2.53 -5.30 1.43
N ASN A 9 -1.76 -4.24 1.13
CA ASN A 9 -1.90 -2.94 1.79
C ASN A 9 -2.26 -1.87 0.75
N ALA A 10 -3.28 -1.07 1.06
CA ALA A 10 -3.69 0.07 0.24
C ALA A 10 -4.15 1.22 1.14
N ALA A 11 -3.76 2.44 0.79
CA ALA A 11 -4.34 3.66 1.34
C ALA A 11 -5.56 4.04 0.50
N MET A 12 -6.69 4.35 1.15
CA MET A 12 -7.92 4.72 0.46
C MET A 12 -8.72 5.74 1.26
N THR A 13 -9.53 6.52 0.55
CA THR A 13 -10.52 7.40 1.16
C THR A 13 -11.62 6.58 1.86
N LEU A 14 -12.46 7.24 2.66
CA LEU A 14 -13.58 6.60 3.36
C LEU A 14 -14.57 5.90 2.42
N ASP A 15 -14.72 6.41 1.19
CA ASP A 15 -15.56 5.84 0.13
C ASP A 15 -14.79 4.87 -0.80
N GLY A 16 -13.57 4.48 -0.44
CA GLY A 16 -12.80 3.42 -1.10
C GLY A 16 -12.07 3.82 -2.38
N LYS A 17 -11.76 5.10 -2.57
CA LYS A 17 -10.97 5.58 -3.72
C LYS A 17 -9.49 5.66 -3.37
N ILE A 18 -8.62 5.38 -4.34
CA ILE A 18 -7.15 5.35 -4.16
C ILE A 18 -6.43 6.51 -4.87
N ALA A 19 -7.14 7.27 -5.70
CA ALA A 19 -6.66 8.47 -6.36
C ALA A 19 -7.84 9.32 -6.85
N THR A 20 -7.58 10.60 -7.13
CA THR A 20 -8.51 11.47 -7.87
C THR A 20 -8.51 11.13 -9.36
N ILE A 21 -9.48 11.67 -10.13
CA ILE A 21 -9.52 11.52 -11.59
C ILE A 21 -8.28 12.09 -12.30
N ALA A 22 -7.56 13.00 -11.65
CA ALA A 22 -6.33 13.61 -12.14
C ALA A 22 -5.06 12.83 -11.70
N GLY A 23 -5.21 11.75 -10.92
CA GLY A 23 -4.11 10.89 -10.48
C GLY A 23 -3.47 11.26 -9.14
N ASP A 24 -3.98 12.26 -8.40
CA ASP A 24 -3.46 12.56 -7.05
C ASP A 24 -3.89 11.49 -6.05
N SER A 25 -2.92 10.82 -5.42
CA SER A 25 -3.07 9.70 -4.50
C SER A 25 -2.57 9.99 -3.07
N ARG A 26 -2.32 11.26 -2.73
CA ARG A 26 -1.88 11.67 -1.38
C ARG A 26 -3.04 11.60 -0.37
N ILE A 27 -3.32 10.41 0.11
CA ILE A 27 -4.45 10.12 1.03
C ILE A 27 -3.96 9.89 2.48
N SER A 28 -2.79 9.28 2.65
CA SER A 28 -2.26 8.88 3.97
C SER A 28 -1.64 10.03 4.77
N CYS A 29 -1.50 9.81 6.08
CA CYS A 29 -0.75 10.66 7.00
C CYS A 29 0.59 10.00 7.40
N GLU A 30 1.43 10.73 8.12
CA GLU A 30 2.76 10.27 8.57
C GLU A 30 2.70 8.94 9.34
N ALA A 31 1.77 8.81 10.29
CA ALA A 31 1.61 7.58 11.06
C ALA A 31 1.24 6.35 10.19
N ASP A 32 0.49 6.54 9.09
CA ASP A 32 0.18 5.46 8.16
C ASP A 32 1.39 5.08 7.29
N LEU A 33 2.22 6.07 6.94
CA LEU A 33 3.47 5.85 6.22
C LEU A 33 4.49 5.09 7.08
N ASP A 34 4.59 5.41 8.37
CA ASP A 34 5.43 4.65 9.31
C ASP A 34 4.95 3.20 9.43
N ARG A 35 3.64 3.00 9.61
CA ARG A 35 3.03 1.65 9.67
C ARG A 35 3.33 0.82 8.42
N VAL A 36 3.21 1.39 7.20
CA VAL A 36 3.51 0.63 5.98
C VAL A 36 5.01 0.38 5.82
N HIS A 37 5.87 1.26 6.30
CA HIS A 37 7.31 1.03 6.32
C HIS A 37 7.69 -0.11 7.26
N GLU A 38 7.12 -0.17 8.46
CA GLU A 38 7.29 -1.29 9.38
C GLU A 38 6.80 -2.61 8.76
N LEU A 39 5.64 -2.60 8.10
CA LEU A 39 5.12 -3.77 7.40
C LEU A 39 6.05 -4.23 6.26
N ARG A 40 6.60 -3.29 5.48
CA ARG A 40 7.56 -3.61 4.41
C ARG A 40 8.86 -4.19 4.98
N ALA A 41 9.28 -3.75 6.17
CA ALA A 41 10.46 -4.27 6.85
C ALA A 41 10.25 -5.67 7.43
N SER A 42 9.00 -6.09 7.66
CA SER A 42 8.68 -7.40 8.25
C SER A 42 8.44 -8.53 7.23
N VAL A 43 8.58 -8.26 5.92
CA VAL A 43 8.32 -9.24 4.84
C VAL A 43 9.56 -9.47 3.99
N ASP A 44 9.64 -10.65 3.37
CA ASP A 44 10.78 -11.02 2.52
C ASP A 44 10.82 -10.24 1.19
N ALA A 45 9.67 -9.76 0.70
CA ALA A 45 9.56 -9.06 -0.57
C ALA A 45 8.38 -8.09 -0.62
N VAL A 46 8.56 -7.01 -1.39
CA VAL A 46 7.50 -6.05 -1.73
C VAL A 46 7.22 -6.16 -3.23
N MET A 47 5.95 -6.32 -3.60
CA MET A 47 5.49 -6.38 -4.98
C MET A 47 4.69 -5.12 -5.32
N VAL A 48 4.99 -4.52 -6.48
CA VAL A 48 4.30 -3.33 -7.01
C VAL A 48 4.02 -3.52 -8.51
N GLY A 49 3.03 -2.79 -9.03
CA GLY A 49 2.77 -2.73 -10.48
C GLY A 49 3.67 -1.70 -11.15
N VAL A 50 3.87 -1.82 -12.47
CA VAL A 50 4.72 -0.89 -13.25
C VAL A 50 4.21 0.57 -13.27
N GLY A 51 2.92 0.78 -13.03
CA GLY A 51 2.30 2.10 -12.95
C GLY A 51 2.08 2.62 -11.52
N THR A 52 2.66 1.93 -10.53
CA THR A 52 2.68 2.36 -9.12
C THR A 52 3.86 3.30 -8.90
#